data_AF-A0A7I0J6G2-F1
#
_entry.id   AF-A0A7I0J6G2-F1
#
_cell.length_a   1.000
_cell.length_b   1.000
_cell.length_c   1.000
_cell.angle_alpha   90.00
_cell.angle_beta   90.00
_cell.angle_gamma   90.00
#
_symmetry.space_group_name_H-M   'P 1'
#
loop_
_entity.id
_entity.type
_entity.pdbx_description
1 polymer ?
#
loop_
_entity_poly.entity_id
_entity_poly.type
_entity_poly.pdbx_seq_one_letter_code
_entity_poly.pdbx_strand_id
1 'polypeptide(L)' 'MRYERDMRGYGANPPDPKKPGGAHVAVQFVVNYEEGGENCVLPGDKASEAFLSEIVGAAPWVGQRHW' A
#
# COMPACT_ATOMS: atom_id res chain seq x y z
N MET A 1 23.52 17.21 -12.61
CA MET A 1 22.37 16.71 -11.82
C MET A 1 22.55 15.20 -11.68
N ARG A 2 22.54 14.66 -10.46
CA ARG A 2 22.60 13.21 -10.23
C ARG A 2 21.18 12.66 -10.29
N TYR A 3 20.96 11.56 -10.99
CA TYR A 3 19.65 10.89 -11.00
C TYR A 3 19.41 10.25 -9.62
N GLU A 4 18.26 10.52 -9.00
CA GLU A 4 18.00 10.19 -7.59
C GLU A 4 17.59 8.74 -7.35
N ARG A 5 17.15 8.04 -8.40
CA ARG A 5 16.69 6.66 -8.29
C ARG A 5 17.83 5.69 -8.54
N ASP A 6 17.89 4.64 -7.74
CA ASP A 6 18.63 3.44 -8.09
C ASP A 6 17.83 2.65 -9.13
N MET A 7 18.28 2.71 -10.38
CA MET A 7 17.72 1.95 -11.49
C MET A 7 18.40 0.59 -11.70
N ARG A 8 19.44 0.27 -10.91
CA ARG A 8 20.24 -0.94 -11.06
C ARG A 8 19.89 -1.99 -10.02
N GLY A 9 19.68 -1.59 -8.76
CA GLY A 9 19.52 -2.52 -7.65
C GLY A 9 20.65 -3.56 -7.61
N TYR A 10 20.31 -4.83 -7.36
CA TYR A 10 21.30 -5.92 -7.37
C TYR A 10 21.72 -6.40 -8.77
N GLY A 11 21.11 -5.91 -9.86
CA GLY A 11 21.39 -6.39 -11.21
C GLY A 11 21.20 -7.91 -11.37
N ALA A 12 22.04 -8.54 -12.19
CA ALA A 12 21.96 -9.98 -12.49
C ALA A 12 22.42 -10.89 -11.34
N ASN A 13 23.06 -10.34 -10.30
CA ASN A 13 23.71 -11.10 -9.24
C ASN A 13 23.17 -10.73 -7.84
N PRO A 14 21.90 -11.08 -7.52
CA PRO A 14 21.37 -10.87 -6.18
C PRO A 14 22.12 -11.71 -5.14
N PRO A 15 22.28 -11.21 -3.90
CA PRO A 15 22.94 -11.95 -2.84
C PRO A 15 22.12 -13.17 -2.41
N ASP A 16 22.80 -14.19 -1.88
CA ASP A 16 22.14 -15.30 -1.19
C ASP A 16 21.52 -14.78 0.12
N PRO A 17 20.18 -14.88 0.31
CA PRO A 17 19.51 -14.35 1.49
C PRO A 17 19.75 -15.17 2.76
N LYS A 18 20.44 -16.32 2.70
CA LYS A 18 20.79 -17.16 3.87
C LYS A 18 19.63 -17.42 4.83
N LYS A 19 18.46 -17.77 4.26
CA LYS A 19 17.23 -17.97 5.02
C LYS A 19 17.42 -19.05 6.11
N PRO A 20 16.81 -18.88 7.30
CA PRO A 20 16.92 -19.86 8.38
C PRO A 20 16.54 -21.27 7.92
N GLY A 21 17.29 -22.27 8.39
CA GLY A 21 17.04 -23.68 8.05
C GLY A 21 17.24 -24.04 6.58
N GLY A 22 17.86 -23.17 5.77
CA GLY A 22 18.03 -23.41 4.34
C GLY A 22 16.72 -23.30 3.55
N ALA A 23 15.72 -22.58 4.07
CA ALA A 23 14.43 -22.43 3.41
C ALA A 23 14.58 -21.83 2.00
N HIS A 24 13.83 -22.33 1.04
CA HIS A 24 13.87 -21.85 -0.35
C HIS A 24 13.12 -20.51 -0.54
N VAL A 25 12.09 -20.26 0.26
CA VAL A 25 11.28 -19.04 0.22
C VAL A 25 11.04 -18.51 1.63
N ALA A 26 10.92 -17.19 1.76
CA ALA A 26 10.40 -16.55 2.97
C ALA A 26 8.99 -16.05 2.64
N VAL A 27 7.99 -16.49 3.40
CA VAL A 27 6.60 -16.04 3.27
C VAL A 27 6.31 -15.04 4.38
N GLN A 28 5.69 -13.91 4.06
CA GLN A 28 5.42 -12.84 5.01
C GLN A 28 3.96 -12.41 4.88
N PHE A 29 3.17 -12.70 5.92
CA PHE A 29 1.78 -12.25 6.02
C PHE A 29 1.73 -10.84 6.61
N VAL A 30 1.21 -9.88 5.84
CA VAL A 30 0.93 -8.52 6.31
C VAL A 30 -0.57 -8.39 6.53
N VAL A 31 -0.97 -7.82 7.66
CA VAL A 31 -2.36 -7.43 7.91
C VAL A 31 -2.37 -5.93 8.11
N ASN A 32 -2.90 -5.22 7.13
CA ASN A 32 -3.23 -3.82 7.27
C ASN A 32 -4.53 -3.73 8.07
N TYR A 33 -4.57 -2.80 9.04
CA TYR A 33 -5.77 -2.43 9.75
C TYR A 33 -5.93 -0.92 9.57
N GLU A 34 -6.70 -0.56 8.56
CA GLU A 34 -6.90 0.82 8.08
C GLU A 34 -8.34 1.28 8.38
N GLU A 35 -9.21 0.35 8.75
CA GLU A 35 -10.62 0.56 8.99
C GLU A 35 -10.86 1.52 10.17
N GLY A 36 -11.57 2.60 9.89
CA GLY A 36 -11.79 3.73 10.80
C GLY A 36 -10.78 4.86 10.64
N GLY A 37 -9.71 4.66 9.86
CA GLY A 37 -8.72 5.67 9.48
C GLY A 37 -8.79 6.09 8.00
N GLU A 38 -9.76 5.58 7.25
CA GLU A 38 -10.01 5.98 5.86
C GLU A 38 -10.49 7.43 5.76
N ASN A 39 -10.43 8.00 4.55
CA ASN A 39 -10.94 9.36 4.34
C ASN A 39 -12.43 9.44 4.73
N CYS A 40 -12.73 10.31 5.69
CA CYS A 40 -14.07 10.42 6.22
C CYS A 40 -14.37 11.86 6.65
N VAL A 41 -15.58 12.32 6.34
CA VAL A 41 -16.02 13.67 6.71
C VAL A 41 -16.19 13.86 8.23
N LEU A 42 -16.30 12.76 9.00
CA LEU A 42 -16.43 12.81 10.46
C LEU A 42 -15.16 13.35 11.16
N PRO A 43 -13.95 12.86 10.85
CA PRO A 43 -12.70 13.45 11.35
C PRO A 43 -12.26 14.73 10.60
N GLY A 44 -13.01 15.19 9.61
CA GLY A 44 -12.79 16.48 8.95
C GLY A 44 -12.13 16.42 7.56
N ASP A 45 -12.02 15.24 6.96
CA ASP A 45 -11.59 15.15 5.56
C ASP A 45 -12.61 15.79 4.63
N LYS A 46 -12.13 16.31 3.50
CA LYS A 46 -12.98 17.06 2.56
C LYS A 46 -14.02 16.18 1.85
N ALA A 47 -13.79 14.87 1.76
CA ALA A 47 -14.61 13.94 0.97
C ALA A 47 -14.58 12.50 1.54
N SER A 48 -15.47 11.63 1.04
CA SER A 48 -15.47 10.19 1.32
C SER A 48 -14.27 9.45 0.72
N GLU A 49 -13.90 8.31 1.32
CA GLU A 49 -12.91 7.36 0.77
C GLU A 49 -13.30 6.91 -0.65
N ALA A 50 -12.31 6.59 -1.48
CA ALA A 50 -12.52 6.11 -2.84
C ALA A 50 -11.70 4.85 -3.16
N PHE A 51 -10.81 4.44 -2.26
CA PHE A 51 -9.85 3.38 -2.51
C PHE A 51 -10.18 2.08 -1.76
N LEU A 52 -9.68 0.97 -2.32
CA LEU A 52 -9.75 -0.40 -1.75
C LEU A 52 -11.11 -0.79 -1.16
N SER A 53 -12.17 -0.58 -1.94
CA SER A 53 -13.52 -1.07 -1.64
C SER A 53 -14.08 -1.85 -2.82
N GLU A 54 -15.23 -2.51 -2.62
CA GLU A 54 -15.97 -3.21 -3.68
C GLU A 54 -16.59 -2.26 -4.72
N ILE A 55 -16.60 -0.94 -4.46
CA ILE A 55 -17.19 0.06 -5.36
C ILE A 55 -16.17 0.40 -6.46
N VAL A 56 -16.29 -0.29 -7.59
CA VAL A 56 -15.42 -0.06 -8.76
C VAL A 56 -15.57 1.38 -9.26
N GLY A 57 -14.45 2.10 -9.33
CA GLY A 57 -14.43 3.48 -9.80
C GLY A 57 -15.10 4.46 -8.84
N ALA A 58 -15.15 4.13 -7.54
CA ALA A 58 -15.58 5.08 -6.52
C ALA A 58 -14.86 6.43 -6.70
N ALA A 59 -15.64 7.50 -6.65
CA ALA A 59 -15.14 8.86 -6.66
C ALA A 59 -15.32 9.45 -5.26
N PRO A 60 -14.37 10.24 -4.74
CA PRO A 60 -14.53 10.87 -3.44
C PRO A 60 -15.64 11.92 -3.51
N TRP A 61 -16.65 11.83 -2.64
CA TRP A 61 -17.75 12.79 -2.61
C TRP A 61 -17.50 13.88 -1.58
N VAL A 62 -17.36 15.12 -2.05
CA VAL A 62 -17.05 16.27 -1.18
C VAL A 62 -18.21 16.53 -0.21
N GLY A 63 -17.88 16.58 1.09
CA GLY A 63 -18.83 16.87 2.17
C GLY A 63 -19.91 15.79 2.39
N GLN A 64 -19.75 14.60 1.80
CA GLN A 64 -20.74 13.52 1.89
C GLN A 64 -20.07 12.21 2.34
N ARG A 65 -20.86 11.30 2.91
CA ARG A 65 -20.47 9.90 3.09
C ARG A 65 -21.04 9.05 1.96
N HIS A 66 -20.44 7.89 1.73
CA HIS A 66 -21.08 6.84 0.93
C HIS A 66 -22.43 6.45 1.54
N TRP A 67 -23.39 6.11 0.67
CA TRP A 67 -24.71 5.62 1.04
C TRP A 67 -24.76 4.09 1.05
#